data_AF-A0AAD3HPH7-F1
#
_entry.id   AF-A0AAD3HPH7-F1
#
_cell.length_a   1.000
_cell.length_b   1.000
_cell.length_c   1.000
_cell.angle_alpha   90.00
_cell.angle_beta   90.00
_cell.angle_gamma   90.00
#
_symmetry.space_group_name_H-M   'P 1'
#
loop_
_entity.id
_entity.type
_entity.pdbx_description
1 polymer ?
#
loop_
_entity_poly.entity_id
_entity_poly.type
_entity_poly.pdbx_seq_one_letter_code
_entity_poly.pdbx_strand_id
1 'polypeptide(L)'
;MQPPSRPLSPDSLLRCPGSFFLSLTPTSSLLLAPSEDEEVLDAASAVIAACSGPLATAGKVSTYTYDGAVVHIQEGALGDGLGAKVWMVAHMLCLELASNRGPLLAGKKVLELGSGCGVCGLAAAALGAGQVVLTDVEGPVLRNLRSCMHLNNNNNNALTGAGAEDCMECCSGEGAGAGAGVPTDEELFEGAEEVEEGDFGDMMRDMLMG
;
A
#
# COMPACT_ATOMS: atom_id res chain seq x y z
N MET A 1 53.67 -36.86 -20.28
CA MET A 1 52.50 -36.62 -19.39
C MET A 1 52.06 -35.19 -19.60
N GLN A 2 51.01 -34.99 -20.39
CA GLN A 2 50.34 -33.69 -20.59
C GLN A 2 49.14 -33.62 -19.64
N PRO A 3 48.87 -32.49 -18.97
CA PRO A 3 47.63 -32.32 -18.23
C PRO A 3 46.46 -32.05 -19.20
N PRO A 4 45.23 -32.52 -18.91
CA PRO A 4 44.06 -32.05 -19.63
C PRO A 4 43.53 -30.78 -18.97
N SER A 5 43.45 -29.68 -19.70
CA SER A 5 42.65 -28.51 -19.31
C SER A 5 41.83 -28.05 -20.52
N ARG A 6 40.58 -28.53 -20.58
CA ARG A 6 39.55 -27.97 -21.45
C ARG A 6 38.90 -26.81 -20.68
N PRO A 7 38.75 -25.60 -21.26
CA PRO A 7 37.97 -24.55 -20.61
C PRO A 7 36.49 -24.97 -20.57
N LEU A 8 35.88 -24.85 -19.40
CA LEU A 8 34.44 -24.99 -19.21
C LEU A 8 33.74 -23.86 -19.97
N SER A 9 32.74 -24.20 -20.79
CA SER A 9 31.89 -23.23 -21.48
C SER A 9 30.98 -22.50 -20.47
N PRO A 10 30.59 -21.24 -20.74
CA PRO A 10 29.86 -20.39 -19.81
C PRO A 10 28.43 -20.84 -19.47
N ASP A 11 27.95 -21.95 -20.06
CA ASP A 11 26.56 -22.41 -19.92
C ASP A 11 26.31 -23.37 -18.74
N SER A 12 27.30 -23.60 -17.87
CA SER A 12 27.11 -24.40 -16.66
C SER A 12 26.67 -23.53 -15.47
N LEU A 13 25.54 -22.85 -15.59
CA LEU A 13 24.83 -22.28 -14.43
C LEU A 13 23.57 -23.10 -14.14
N LEU A 14 23.46 -23.46 -12.86
CA LEU A 14 22.43 -24.30 -12.26
C LEU A 14 21.02 -23.95 -12.76
N ARG A 15 20.39 -24.95 -13.39
CA ARG A 15 19.01 -24.90 -13.85
C ARG A 15 18.08 -25.23 -12.67
N CYS A 16 17.55 -24.22 -12.00
CA CYS A 16 16.39 -24.38 -11.13
C CYS A 16 15.11 -24.40 -12.00
N PRO A 17 14.28 -25.45 -11.96
CA PRO A 17 13.03 -25.47 -12.70
C PRO A 17 12.00 -24.61 -11.97
N GLY A 18 11.66 -23.45 -12.55
CA GLY A 18 10.61 -22.56 -12.06
C GLY A 18 10.85 -21.06 -12.23
N SER A 19 12.10 -20.64 -12.50
CA SER A 19 12.43 -19.23 -12.66
C SER A 19 12.23 -18.78 -14.11
N PHE A 20 11.30 -17.85 -14.34
CA PHE A 20 11.29 -17.05 -15.57
C PHE A 20 12.61 -16.28 -15.66
N PHE A 21 13.52 -16.73 -16.51
CA PHE A 21 14.66 -15.94 -16.95
C PHE A 21 14.12 -14.86 -17.89
N LEU A 22 13.83 -13.68 -17.36
CA LEU A 22 13.89 -12.47 -18.16
C LEU A 22 15.36 -12.30 -18.52
N SER A 23 15.74 -12.83 -19.67
CA SER A 23 17.02 -12.53 -20.30
C SER A 23 17.05 -11.02 -20.51
N LEU A 24 17.76 -10.31 -19.62
CA LEU A 24 18.28 -8.98 -19.89
C LEU A 24 19.29 -9.12 -21.02
N THR A 25 18.78 -9.33 -22.24
CA THR A 25 19.51 -9.08 -23.47
C THR A 25 19.88 -7.58 -23.52
N PRO A 26 20.81 -7.15 -24.39
CA PRO A 26 21.56 -5.89 -24.22
C PRO A 26 20.74 -4.60 -24.48
N THR A 27 19.42 -4.64 -24.35
CA THR A 27 18.52 -3.49 -24.32
C THR A 27 18.78 -2.55 -23.13
N SER A 28 19.40 -3.02 -22.04
CA SER A 28 19.81 -2.15 -20.93
C SER A 28 20.79 -1.04 -21.35
N SER A 29 21.59 -1.25 -22.40
CA SER A 29 22.54 -0.23 -22.83
C SER A 29 21.88 0.93 -23.57
N LEU A 30 20.69 0.75 -24.15
CA LEU A 30 19.92 1.84 -24.76
C LEU A 30 19.08 2.61 -23.71
N LEU A 31 18.68 1.94 -22.63
CA LEU A 31 17.94 2.55 -21.51
C LEU A 31 18.83 3.44 -20.62
N LEU A 32 20.16 3.28 -20.71
CA LEU A 32 21.17 4.02 -19.96
C LEU A 32 21.88 5.10 -20.78
N ALA A 33 21.44 5.37 -22.01
CA ALA A 33 21.85 6.60 -22.67
C ALA A 33 21.31 7.77 -21.82
N PRO A 34 22.14 8.72 -21.37
CA PRO A 34 21.65 9.89 -20.65
C PRO A 34 20.65 10.60 -21.56
N SER A 35 19.37 10.50 -21.19
CA SER A 35 18.26 11.17 -21.86
C SER A 35 17.59 12.04 -20.81
N GLU A 36 17.30 13.28 -21.20
CA GLU A 36 16.54 14.23 -20.39
C GLU A 36 15.06 14.22 -20.76
N ASP A 37 14.65 13.23 -21.56
CA ASP A 37 13.28 13.07 -22.01
C ASP A 37 12.45 12.43 -20.89
N GLU A 38 11.58 13.22 -20.27
CA GLU A 38 10.74 12.79 -19.15
C GLU A 38 9.84 11.60 -19.52
N GLU A 39 9.33 11.52 -20.75
CA GLU A 39 8.48 10.40 -21.16
C GLU A 39 9.27 9.09 -21.19
N VAL A 40 10.52 9.14 -21.65
CA VAL A 40 11.44 7.98 -21.67
C VAL A 40 11.83 7.58 -20.25
N LEU A 41 12.10 8.56 -19.39
CA LEU A 41 12.47 8.32 -17.99
C LEU A 41 11.31 7.71 -17.19
N ASP A 42 10.07 8.16 -17.42
CA ASP A 42 8.87 7.59 -16.79
C ASP A 42 8.62 6.16 -17.25
N ALA A 43 8.74 5.89 -18.55
CA ALA A 43 8.61 4.54 -19.07
C ALA A 43 9.69 3.60 -18.52
N ALA A 44 10.95 4.06 -18.44
CA ALA A 44 12.05 3.32 -17.85
C ALA A 44 11.83 3.05 -16.35
N SER A 45 11.40 4.06 -15.60
CA SER A 45 11.06 3.98 -14.17
C SER A 45 9.97 2.93 -13.95
N ALA A 46 8.88 2.97 -14.74
CA ALA A 46 7.79 2.01 -14.64
C ALA A 46 8.25 0.56 -14.88
N VAL A 47 9.14 0.34 -15.86
CA VAL A 47 9.71 -1.00 -16.13
C VAL A 47 10.59 -1.46 -14.97
N ILE A 48 11.48 -0.60 -14.47
CA ILE A 48 12.34 -0.92 -13.32
C ILE A 48 11.49 -1.24 -12.10
N ALA A 49 10.51 -0.40 -11.79
CA ALA A 49 9.55 -0.57 -10.71
C ALA A 49 8.81 -1.92 -10.80
N ALA A 50 8.32 -2.28 -11.99
CA ALA A 50 7.67 -3.57 -12.23
C ALA A 50 8.61 -4.76 -11.99
N CYS A 51 9.91 -4.61 -12.30
CA CYS A 51 10.92 -5.63 -12.01
C CYS A 51 11.39 -5.67 -10.54
N SER A 52 11.25 -4.57 -9.80
CA SER A 52 11.66 -4.45 -8.39
C SER A 52 10.63 -4.96 -7.39
N GLY A 53 9.46 -5.39 -7.86
CA GLY A 53 8.42 -6.04 -7.07
C GLY A 53 7.25 -5.12 -6.71
N PRO A 54 6.20 -5.65 -6.06
CA PRO A 54 4.92 -4.94 -5.85
C PRO A 54 5.03 -3.65 -5.02
N LEU A 55 6.07 -3.54 -4.20
CA LEU A 55 6.30 -2.35 -3.39
C LEU A 55 6.84 -1.18 -4.22
N ALA A 56 7.53 -1.47 -5.33
CA ALA A 56 8.16 -0.49 -6.19
C ALA A 56 7.22 0.02 -7.30
N THR A 57 6.16 -0.72 -7.62
CA THR A 57 5.18 -0.33 -8.65
C THR A 57 4.33 0.87 -8.24
N ALA A 58 3.91 1.65 -9.25
CA ALA A 58 3.00 2.78 -9.11
C ALA A 58 1.68 2.40 -8.43
N GLY A 59 0.95 3.43 -8.00
CA GLY A 59 -0.26 3.28 -7.18
C GLY A 59 -1.27 2.29 -7.75
N LYS A 60 -1.81 1.44 -6.86
CA LYS A 60 -2.71 0.34 -7.20
C LYS A 60 -3.83 0.25 -6.17
N VAL A 61 -5.04 -0.02 -6.64
CA VAL A 61 -6.12 -0.48 -5.77
C VAL A 61 -6.05 -2.00 -5.62
N SER A 62 -5.93 -2.45 -4.38
CA SER A 62 -5.89 -3.85 -3.99
C SER A 62 -7.09 -4.20 -3.11
N THR A 63 -7.62 -5.41 -3.27
CA THR A 63 -8.70 -5.93 -2.43
C THR A 63 -8.13 -7.01 -1.51
N TYR A 64 -8.41 -6.90 -0.21
CA TYR A 64 -7.99 -7.86 0.81
C TYR A 64 -9.21 -8.44 1.51
N THR A 65 -9.11 -9.71 1.91
CA THR A 65 -10.20 -10.42 2.59
C THR A 65 -9.69 -11.04 3.89
N TYR A 66 -10.39 -10.79 4.99
CA TYR A 66 -10.08 -11.32 6.32
C TYR A 66 -11.35 -11.88 6.97
N ASP A 67 -11.46 -13.19 7.13
CA ASP A 67 -12.67 -13.87 7.67
C ASP A 67 -13.99 -13.38 7.02
N GLY A 68 -13.97 -13.28 5.69
CA GLY A 68 -15.10 -12.81 4.87
C GLY A 68 -15.29 -11.28 4.84
N ALA A 69 -14.61 -10.52 5.70
CA ALA A 69 -14.59 -9.06 5.62
C ALA A 69 -13.69 -8.62 4.45
N VAL A 70 -14.26 -7.86 3.51
CA VAL A 70 -13.58 -7.36 2.32
C VAL A 70 -13.18 -5.91 2.55
N VAL A 71 -11.92 -5.57 2.23
CA VAL A 71 -11.38 -4.22 2.34
C VAL A 71 -10.67 -3.83 1.05
N HIS A 72 -11.02 -2.67 0.51
CA HIS A 72 -10.39 -2.10 -0.69
C HIS A 72 -9.42 -1.01 -0.29
N ILE A 73 -8.18 -1.11 -0.74
CA ILE A 73 -7.10 -0.19 -0.37
C ILE A 73 -6.43 0.34 -1.62
N GLN A 74 -6.31 1.66 -1.69
CA GLN A 74 -5.47 2.33 -2.66
C GLN A 74 -4.09 2.54 -2.04
N GLU A 75 -3.06 1.95 -2.66
CA GLU A 75 -1.67 2.27 -2.41
C GLU A 75 -1.20 3.33 -3.41
N GLY A 76 -0.36 4.26 -2.95
CA GLY A 76 0.37 5.19 -3.82
C GLY A 76 1.69 4.59 -4.33
N ALA A 77 2.45 5.39 -5.05
CA ALA A 77 3.84 5.09 -5.37
C ALA A 77 4.71 5.25 -4.12
N LEU A 78 5.88 4.61 -4.09
CA LEU A 78 6.81 4.73 -2.96
C LEU A 78 7.29 6.19 -2.75
N GLY A 79 7.32 6.98 -3.84
CA GLY A 79 7.65 8.41 -3.79
C GLY A 79 6.60 9.27 -3.07
N ASP A 80 5.38 8.76 -2.87
CA ASP A 80 4.29 9.48 -2.21
C ASP A 80 4.36 9.40 -0.67
N GLY A 81 5.46 8.85 -0.12
CA GLY A 81 5.70 8.66 1.30
C GLY A 81 5.53 7.21 1.76
N LEU A 82 6.11 6.87 2.92
CA LEU A 82 6.06 5.51 3.47
C LEU A 82 4.63 5.08 3.88
N GLY A 83 3.78 6.05 4.21
CA GLY A 83 2.37 5.84 4.53
C GLY A 83 1.50 5.50 3.32
N ALA A 84 2.00 5.68 2.10
CA ALA A 84 1.29 5.36 0.86
C ALA A 84 1.32 3.86 0.50
N LYS A 85 1.99 3.02 1.29
CA LYS A 85 2.08 1.57 1.06
C LYS A 85 1.47 0.75 2.20
N VAL A 86 0.97 -0.44 1.86
CA VAL A 86 0.55 -1.43 2.86
C VAL A 86 1.73 -2.29 3.25
N TRP A 87 2.03 -2.32 4.55
CA TRP A 87 3.11 -3.11 5.11
C TRP A 87 2.63 -4.49 5.55
N MET A 88 3.49 -5.51 5.43
CA MET A 88 3.14 -6.90 5.79
C MET A 88 2.61 -7.05 7.22
N VAL A 89 3.13 -6.25 8.16
CA VAL A 89 2.67 -6.26 9.56
C VAL A 89 1.19 -5.89 9.69
N ALA A 90 0.66 -5.04 8.80
CA ALA A 90 -0.74 -4.66 8.78
C ALA A 90 -1.65 -5.85 8.44
N HIS A 91 -1.23 -6.70 7.48
CA HIS A 91 -1.93 -7.95 7.16
C HIS A 91 -1.94 -8.92 8.34
N MET A 92 -0.81 -9.06 9.04
CA MET A 92 -0.73 -9.93 10.23
C MET A 92 -1.67 -9.46 11.34
N LEU A 93 -1.76 -8.15 11.57
CA LEU A 93 -2.73 -7.58 12.51
C LEU A 93 -4.17 -7.83 12.08
N CYS A 94 -4.49 -7.66 10.79
CA CYS A 94 -5.84 -7.92 10.28
C CYS A 94 -6.27 -9.38 10.48
N LEU A 95 -5.35 -10.34 10.27
CA LEU A 95 -5.62 -11.77 10.53
C LEU A 95 -5.89 -12.05 12.01
N GLU A 96 -5.14 -11.42 12.92
CA GLU A 96 -5.36 -11.56 14.36
C GLU A 96 -6.70 -10.93 14.80
N LEU A 97 -7.01 -9.74 14.28
CA LEU A 97 -8.29 -9.07 14.52
C LEU A 97 -9.47 -9.92 14.01
N ALA A 98 -9.35 -10.52 12.83
CA ALA A 98 -10.36 -11.41 12.26
C ALA A 98 -10.59 -12.64 13.15
N SER A 99 -9.49 -13.28 13.58
CA SER A 99 -9.53 -14.46 14.47
C SER A 99 -10.17 -14.15 15.83
N ASN A 100 -10.10 -12.90 16.29
CA ASN A 100 -10.56 -12.46 17.61
C ASN A 100 -11.62 -11.34 17.56
N ARG A 101 -12.39 -11.26 16.46
CA ARG A 101 -13.30 -10.12 16.21
C ARG A 101 -14.36 -9.93 17.30
N GLY A 102 -14.84 -11.01 17.91
CA GLY A 102 -15.81 -10.96 19.01
C GLY A 102 -15.31 -10.16 20.21
N PRO A 103 -14.26 -10.62 20.92
CA PRO A 103 -13.73 -9.91 22.08
C PRO A 103 -13.07 -8.56 21.76
N LEU A 104 -12.38 -8.44 20.61
CA LEU A 104 -11.58 -7.25 20.30
C LEU A 104 -12.37 -6.13 19.61
N LEU A 105 -13.37 -6.45 18.78
CA LEU A 105 -13.99 -5.48 17.89
C LEU A 105 -15.48 -5.28 18.13
N ALA A 106 -16.26 -6.31 18.44
CA ALA A 106 -17.71 -6.23 18.45
C ALA A 106 -18.27 -5.03 19.24
N GLY A 107 -18.79 -4.04 18.51
CA GLY A 107 -19.36 -2.80 19.06
C GLY A 107 -18.37 -1.85 19.75
N LYS A 108 -17.05 -2.11 19.65
CA LYS A 108 -16.01 -1.29 20.27
C LYS A 108 -15.74 -0.01 19.48
N LYS A 109 -15.20 1.00 20.18
CA LYS A 109 -14.61 2.19 19.55
C LYS A 109 -13.11 1.95 19.41
N VAL A 110 -12.60 2.08 18.19
CA VAL A 110 -11.20 1.80 17.83
C VAL A 110 -10.55 3.09 17.36
N LEU A 111 -9.33 3.33 17.81
CA LEU A 111 -8.44 4.37 17.29
C LEU A 111 -7.22 3.67 16.68
N GLU A 112 -6.91 3.97 15.43
CA GLU A 112 -5.69 3.52 14.77
C GLU A 112 -4.71 4.70 14.65
N LEU A 113 -3.47 4.49 15.10
CA LEU A 113 -2.38 5.47 15.03
C LEU A 113 -1.44 5.06 13.89
N GLY A 114 -1.09 6.00 13.01
CA GLY A 114 -0.27 5.72 11.84
C GLY A 114 -0.98 4.78 10.87
N SER A 115 -2.21 5.15 10.49
CA SER A 115 -3.09 4.34 9.65
C SER A 115 -2.51 4.07 8.27
N GLY A 116 -1.64 4.93 7.74
CA GLY A 116 -1.14 4.84 6.36
C GLY A 116 -2.32 4.79 5.38
N CYS A 117 -2.43 3.68 4.65
CA CYS A 117 -3.55 3.43 3.74
C CYS A 117 -4.85 2.97 4.43
N GLY A 118 -4.82 2.70 5.74
CA GLY A 118 -5.99 2.44 6.60
C GLY A 118 -6.44 0.99 6.69
N VAL A 119 -5.62 0.01 6.25
CA VAL A 119 -6.07 -1.37 6.10
C VAL A 119 -6.54 -2.00 7.42
N CYS A 120 -5.88 -1.75 8.56
CA CYS A 120 -6.27 -2.40 9.82
C CYS A 120 -7.53 -1.78 10.40
N GLY A 121 -7.64 -0.45 10.42
CA GLY A 121 -8.83 0.23 10.89
C GLY A 121 -10.06 -0.03 10.00
N LEU A 122 -9.89 -0.08 8.68
CA LEU A 122 -10.98 -0.44 7.77
C LEU A 122 -11.39 -1.90 7.92
N ALA A 123 -10.44 -2.82 8.09
CA ALA A 123 -10.75 -4.22 8.44
C ALA A 123 -11.49 -4.30 9.78
N ALA A 124 -11.05 -3.55 10.80
CA ALA A 124 -11.71 -3.51 12.10
C ALA A 124 -13.17 -3.05 12.00
N ALA A 125 -13.45 -2.04 11.18
CA ALA A 125 -14.81 -1.59 10.88
C ALA A 125 -15.64 -2.71 10.24
N ALA A 126 -15.13 -3.35 9.19
CA ALA A 126 -15.80 -4.43 8.48
C ALA A 126 -16.01 -5.69 9.35
N LEU A 127 -15.13 -5.92 10.33
CA LEU A 127 -15.19 -7.04 11.28
C LEU A 127 -16.10 -6.77 12.50
N GLY A 128 -16.77 -5.62 12.56
CA GLY A 128 -17.81 -5.34 13.54
C GLY A 128 -17.45 -4.35 14.64
N ALA A 129 -16.39 -3.55 14.48
CA ALA A 129 -16.18 -2.36 15.32
C ALA A 129 -17.38 -1.40 15.19
N GLY A 130 -17.82 -0.85 16.32
CA GLY A 130 -18.94 0.09 16.34
C GLY A 130 -18.55 1.49 15.84
N GLN A 131 -17.28 1.87 16.01
CA GLN A 131 -16.72 3.10 15.50
C GLN A 131 -15.21 2.92 15.31
N VAL A 132 -14.67 3.46 14.21
CA VAL A 132 -13.23 3.50 13.97
C VAL A 132 -12.81 4.94 13.67
N VAL A 133 -11.73 5.39 14.30
CA VAL A 133 -11.05 6.65 14.00
C VAL A 133 -9.67 6.30 13.45
N LEU A 134 -9.38 6.79 12.26
CA LEU A 134 -8.12 6.58 11.55
C LEU A 134 -7.28 7.86 11.67
N THR A 135 -6.00 7.74 12.00
CA THR A 135 -5.12 8.90 12.18
C THR A 135 -3.76 8.68 11.53
N ASP A 136 -3.24 9.75 10.95
CA ASP A 136 -1.89 9.82 10.38
C ASP A 136 -1.40 11.27 10.43
N VAL A 137 -0.17 11.53 9.99
CA VAL A 137 0.47 12.86 10.07
C VAL A 137 0.61 13.53 8.71
N GLU A 138 0.94 12.77 7.66
CA GLU A 138 1.26 13.35 6.36
C GLU A 138 -0.02 13.70 5.58
N GLY A 139 -0.13 14.94 5.09
CA GLY A 139 -1.29 15.40 4.32
C GLY A 139 -1.64 14.52 3.11
N PRO A 140 -0.68 14.15 2.25
CA PRO A 140 -0.92 13.21 1.15
C PRO A 140 -1.44 11.85 1.59
N VAL A 141 -0.92 11.31 2.71
CA VAL A 141 -1.37 10.05 3.29
C VAL A 141 -2.81 10.18 3.79
N LEU A 142 -3.15 11.27 4.47
CA LEU A 142 -4.52 11.54 4.94
C LEU A 142 -5.52 11.67 3.78
N ARG A 143 -5.12 12.26 2.65
CA ARG A 143 -5.96 12.30 1.43
C ARG A 143 -6.19 10.91 0.86
N ASN A 144 -5.14 10.09 0.75
CA ASN A 144 -5.26 8.71 0.28
C ASN A 144 -6.10 7.86 1.23
N LEU A 145 -5.90 8.00 2.54
CA LEU A 145 -6.66 7.34 3.59
C LEU A 145 -8.16 7.65 3.47
N ARG A 146 -8.52 8.92 3.21
CA ARG A 146 -9.91 9.33 2.93
C ARG A 146 -10.45 8.64 1.67
N SER A 147 -9.67 8.55 0.60
CA SER A 147 -10.05 7.79 -0.61
C SER A 147 -10.32 6.32 -0.29
N CYS A 148 -9.46 5.66 0.47
CA CYS A 148 -9.69 4.29 0.96
C CYS A 148 -10.99 4.18 1.76
N MET A 149 -11.31 5.13 2.64
CA MET A 149 -12.60 5.14 3.36
C MET A 149 -13.80 5.18 2.40
N HIS A 150 -13.74 6.01 1.36
CA HIS A 150 -14.82 6.10 0.36
C HIS A 150 -14.99 4.81 -0.44
N LEU A 151 -13.89 4.13 -0.81
CA LEU A 151 -13.93 2.84 -1.50
C LEU A 151 -14.68 1.76 -0.68
N ASN A 152 -14.58 1.81 0.65
CA ASN A 152 -15.22 0.82 1.53
C ASN A 152 -16.63 1.20 1.97
N ASN A 153 -16.95 2.50 2.07
CA ASN A 153 -18.31 2.93 2.40
C ASN A 153 -19.32 2.62 1.30
N ASN A 154 -18.92 2.68 0.03
CA ASN A 154 -19.82 2.43 -1.10
C ASN A 154 -20.19 0.93 -1.23
N ASN A 155 -19.33 0.03 -0.74
CA ASN A 155 -19.52 -1.42 -0.84
C ASN A 155 -20.25 -2.03 0.36
N ASN A 156 -20.24 -1.37 1.52
CA ASN A 156 -21.00 -1.79 2.70
C ASN A 156 -22.53 -1.78 2.48
N ASN A 157 -23.03 -1.05 1.48
CA ASN A 157 -24.45 -1.08 1.10
C ASN A 157 -24.82 -2.25 0.17
N ALA A 158 -23.83 -2.95 -0.42
CA ALA A 158 -24.07 -4.08 -1.33
C ALA A 158 -24.03 -5.44 -0.62
N LEU A 159 -23.34 -5.55 0.52
CA LEU A 159 -23.09 -6.81 1.25
C LEU A 159 -24.19 -7.22 2.25
N THR A 160 -25.31 -6.49 2.33
CA THR A 160 -26.50 -6.97 3.07
C THR A 160 -27.30 -8.06 2.35
N GLY A 161 -26.81 -8.59 1.23
CA GLY A 161 -27.41 -9.74 0.55
C GLY A 161 -26.41 -10.50 -0.31
N ALA A 162 -26.39 -11.83 -0.17
CA ALA A 162 -25.48 -12.81 -0.78
C ALA A 162 -24.09 -12.85 -0.12
N GLY A 163 -23.66 -13.96 0.49
CA GLY A 163 -23.69 -15.31 -0.04
C GLY A 163 -22.27 -15.60 -0.53
N ALA A 164 -21.50 -16.35 0.27
CA ALA A 164 -20.10 -16.62 0.02
C ALA A 164 -19.93 -17.58 -1.17
N GLU A 165 -19.24 -17.15 -2.22
CA GLU A 165 -18.47 -18.04 -3.08
C GLU A 165 -17.16 -17.39 -3.55
N ASP A 166 -16.16 -18.27 -3.58
CA ASP A 166 -14.77 -18.15 -3.97
C ASP A 166 -14.58 -17.52 -5.36
N CYS A 167 -13.50 -16.76 -5.57
CA CYS A 167 -12.77 -16.68 -6.85
C CYS A 167 -11.60 -15.70 -6.80
N MET A 168 -10.39 -16.27 -6.83
CA MET A 168 -9.16 -15.67 -7.30
C MET A 168 -9.23 -15.47 -8.83
N GLU A 169 -9.29 -14.22 -9.32
CA GLU A 169 -8.68 -13.81 -10.60
C GLU A 169 -8.63 -12.28 -10.77
N CYS A 170 -7.52 -11.80 -11.33
CA CYS A 170 -7.26 -10.41 -11.72
C CYS A 170 -7.92 -10.05 -13.06
N CYS A 171 -8.29 -8.77 -13.25
CA CYS A 171 -7.79 -7.89 -14.34
C CYS A 171 -8.78 -6.76 -14.70
N SER A 172 -8.19 -5.56 -14.84
CA SER A 172 -8.52 -4.45 -15.75
C SER A 172 -9.92 -3.84 -15.77
N GLY A 173 -9.98 -2.54 -15.53
CA GLY A 173 -11.12 -1.70 -15.91
C GLY A 173 -10.96 -0.26 -15.43
N GLU A 174 -10.46 0.62 -16.30
CA GLU A 174 -10.56 2.08 -16.15
C GLU A 174 -12.04 2.50 -16.14
N GLY A 175 -12.41 3.35 -15.20
CA GLY A 175 -13.75 3.92 -15.10
C GLY A 175 -13.70 5.26 -14.38
N ALA A 176 -13.65 6.33 -15.17
CA ALA A 176 -13.75 7.70 -14.71
C ALA A 176 -15.12 7.99 -14.07
N GLY A 177 -15.12 8.53 -12.86
CA GLY A 177 -16.31 9.01 -12.16
C GLY A 177 -16.03 10.36 -11.52
N ALA A 178 -16.61 11.42 -12.08
CA ALA A 178 -16.57 12.77 -11.56
C ALA A 178 -17.44 12.91 -10.30
N GLY A 179 -16.93 13.56 -9.25
CA GLY A 179 -17.74 13.90 -8.08
C GLY A 179 -17.00 14.64 -6.98
N ALA A 180 -17.45 15.87 -6.72
CA ALA A 180 -17.20 16.75 -5.58
C ALA A 180 -15.73 17.18 -5.33
N GLY A 181 -15.50 18.50 -5.41
CA GLY A 181 -14.19 19.11 -5.16
C GLY A 181 -13.64 18.68 -3.80
N VAL A 182 -12.50 17.98 -3.85
CA VAL A 182 -11.68 17.67 -2.68
C VAL A 182 -11.13 19.00 -2.16
N PRO A 183 -11.30 19.33 -0.86
CA PRO A 183 -10.68 20.51 -0.26
C PRO A 183 -9.19 20.52 -0.53
N THR A 184 -8.65 21.68 -0.86
CA THR A 184 -7.21 21.82 -1.14
C THR A 184 -6.40 21.64 0.13
N ASP A 185 -5.12 21.26 -0.01
CA ASP A 185 -4.22 21.07 1.13
C ASP A 185 -4.12 22.32 2.00
N GLU A 186 -4.19 23.49 1.36
CA GLU A 186 -4.19 24.81 2.00
C GLU A 186 -5.43 25.01 2.89
N GLU A 187 -6.61 24.54 2.47
CA GLU A 187 -7.86 24.62 3.25
C GLU A 187 -7.92 23.61 4.40
N LEU A 188 -7.23 22.47 4.29
CA LEU A 188 -7.25 21.42 5.30
C LEU A 188 -6.25 21.68 6.45
N PHE A 189 -5.14 22.36 6.14
CA PHE A 189 -3.99 22.51 7.03
C PHE A 189 -3.67 23.97 7.39
N GLU A 190 -4.59 24.92 7.19
CA GLU A 190 -4.42 26.37 7.45
C GLU A 190 -4.00 26.73 8.90
N GLY A 191 -3.91 25.76 9.82
CA GLY A 191 -3.41 25.93 11.18
C GLY A 191 -2.50 24.80 11.69
N ALA A 192 -1.98 23.95 10.81
CA ALA A 192 -1.03 22.90 11.20
C ALA A 192 0.40 23.43 11.15
N GLU A 193 1.00 23.70 12.32
CA GLU A 193 2.42 24.00 12.42
C GLU A 193 3.22 22.70 12.52
N GLU A 194 4.30 22.59 11.74
CA GLU A 194 5.27 21.49 11.88
C GLU A 194 6.00 21.64 13.21
N VAL A 195 5.80 20.67 14.12
CA VAL A 195 6.48 20.65 15.41
C VAL A 195 7.87 20.06 15.21
N GLU A 196 8.90 20.90 15.20
CA GLU A 196 10.30 20.49 15.22
C GLU A 196 10.59 19.54 16.39
N GLU A 197 11.44 18.53 16.19
CA GLU A 197 11.71 17.41 17.13
C GLU A 197 12.08 17.84 18.57
N GLY A 198 12.48 19.10 18.78
CA GLY A 198 12.79 19.66 20.10
C GLY A 198 11.56 19.97 20.97
N ASP A 199 10.40 20.23 20.39
CA ASP A 199 9.23 20.80 21.10
C ASP A 199 8.27 19.72 21.64
N PHE A 200 8.31 18.51 21.06
CA PHE A 200 7.51 17.37 21.55
C PHE A 200 7.88 16.96 22.99
N GLY A 201 9.16 17.09 23.35
CA GLY A 201 9.66 16.78 24.69
C GLY A 201 9.21 17.78 25.76
N ASP A 202 9.07 19.05 25.40
CA ASP A 202 8.61 20.11 26.31
C ASP A 202 7.09 20.09 26.45
N MET A 203 6.35 19.84 25.36
CA MET A 203 4.90 19.68 25.41
C MET A 203 4.48 18.48 26.26
N MET A 204 5.19 17.34 26.18
CA MET A 204 4.93 16.19 27.05
C MET A 204 5.26 16.48 28.53
N ARG A 205 6.30 17.28 28.80
CA ARG A 205 6.64 17.68 30.18
C ARG A 205 5.57 18.58 30.78
N ASP A 206 5.06 19.55 30.01
CA ASP A 206 4.00 20.45 30.46
C ASP A 206 2.68 19.69 30.71
N MET A 207 2.35 18.72 29.86
CA MET A 207 1.14 17.90 30.02
C MET A 207 1.21 16.92 31.21
N LEU A 208 2.42 16.53 31.64
CA LEU A 208 2.65 15.64 32.78
C LEU A 208 2.82 16.39 34.11
N MET A 209 2.99 17.71 34.09
CA MET A 209 3.17 18.54 35.30
C MET A 209 1.99 19.46 35.63
N GLY A 210 0.92 19.44 34.83
CA GLY A 210 -0.35 20.17 35.05
C GLY A 210 -1.41 19.40 35.82
#